data_AF-A0A376DFU6-F1
#
_entry.id   AF-A0A376DFU6-F1
#
_cell.length_a   1.000
_cell.length_b   1.000
_cell.length_c   1.000
_cell.angle_alpha   90.00
_cell.angle_beta   90.00
_cell.angle_gamma   90.00
#
_symmetry.space_group_name_H-M   'P 1'
#
loop_
_entity.id
_entity.type
_entity.pdbx_description
1 polymer ?
#
loop_
_entity_poly.entity_id
_entity_poly.type
_entity_poly.pdbx_seq_one_letter_code
_entity_poly.pdbx_strand_id
1 'polypeptide(L)' 'MKDALLFNQACELIGLAVIRLHQHGLTVNTSNILAHLQAHQATAKENADTRQQQIAEMAIDVLGDL' A
#
# COMPACT_ATOMS: atom_id res chain seq x y z
N MET A 1 -15.64 -9.59 9.60
CA MET A 1 -15.37 -10.11 8.24
C MET A 1 -14.88 -9.02 7.28
N LYS A 2 -15.50 -7.83 7.24
CA LYS A 2 -15.05 -6.73 6.35
C LYS A 2 -13.62 -6.24 6.64
N ASP A 3 -13.24 -6.17 7.92
CA ASP A 3 -11.90 -5.67 8.30
C ASP A 3 -10.78 -6.67 7.96
N ALA A 4 -11.03 -7.97 8.12
CA ALA A 4 -10.07 -9.02 7.73
C ALA A 4 -9.81 -9.03 6.21
N LEU A 5 -10.86 -8.78 5.40
CA LEU A 5 -10.69 -8.66 3.95
C LEU A 5 -9.87 -7.41 3.59
N LEU A 6 -10.14 -6.27 4.23
CA LEU A 6 -9.39 -5.04 4.01
C LEU A 6 -7.91 -5.20 4.42
N PHE A 7 -7.65 -5.84 5.56
CA PHE A 7 -6.30 -6.17 6.02
C PHE A 7 -5.55 -7.06 5.02
N ASN A 8 -6.16 -8.15 4.55
CA ASN A 8 -5.51 -9.03 3.57
C ASN A 8 -5.15 -8.28 2.27
N GLN A 9 -6.05 -7.43 1.78
CA GLN A 9 -5.79 -6.60 0.60
C GLN A 9 -4.69 -5.55 0.84
N ALA A 10 -4.60 -5.01 2.05
CA ALA A 10 -3.51 -4.14 2.44
C ALA A 10 -2.16 -4.88 2.44
N CYS A 11 -2.10 -6.10 3.00
CA CYS A 11 -0.91 -6.94 2.93
C CYS A 11 -0.51 -7.28 1.47
N GLU A 12 -1.49 -7.58 0.61
CA GLU A 12 -1.25 -7.79 -0.82
C GLU A 12 -0.66 -6.54 -1.48
N LEU A 13 -1.20 -5.34 -1.18
CA LEU A 13 -0.68 -4.08 -1.71
C LEU A 13 0.75 -3.79 -1.24
N ILE A 14 1.08 -4.09 0.03
CA ILE A 14 2.46 -4.01 0.55
C ILE A 14 3.38 -4.96 -0.24
N GLY A 15 2.95 -6.21 -0.46
CA GLY A 15 3.71 -7.18 -1.25
C GLY A 15 3.94 -6.70 -2.70
N LEU A 16 2.94 -6.10 -3.33
CA LEU A 16 3.07 -5.50 -4.67
C LEU A 16 4.06 -4.33 -4.68
N ALA A 17 4.07 -3.48 -3.65
CA ALA A 17 5.04 -2.40 -3.53
C ALA A 17 6.47 -2.94 -3.44
N VAL A 18 6.70 -3.99 -2.64
CA VAL A 18 8.00 -4.67 -2.54
C VAL A 18 8.46 -5.22 -3.90
N ILE A 19 7.57 -5.92 -4.61
CA ILE A 19 7.87 -6.48 -5.94
C ILE A 19 8.24 -5.36 -6.93
N ARG A 20 7.48 -4.25 -6.96
CA ARG A 20 7.77 -3.13 -7.85
C ARG A 20 9.11 -2.47 -7.54
N LEU A 21 9.40 -2.19 -6.27
CA LEU A 21 10.69 -1.64 -5.88
C LEU A 21 11.85 -2.54 -6.36
N HIS A 22 11.72 -3.85 -6.15
CA HIS A 22 12.71 -4.82 -6.60
C HIS A 22 12.88 -4.82 -8.13
N GLN A 23 11.77 -4.83 -8.89
CA GLN A 23 11.79 -4.79 -10.36
C GLN A 23 12.45 -3.52 -10.92
N HIS A 24 12.34 -2.40 -10.21
CA HIS A 24 12.96 -1.14 -10.58
C HIS A 24 14.40 -0.97 -10.04
N GLY A 25 14.96 -1.98 -9.38
CA GLY A 25 16.31 -1.92 -8.79
C GLY A 25 16.42 -0.97 -7.60
N LEU A 26 15.29 -0.61 -6.98
CA LEU A 26 15.23 0.24 -5.80
C LEU A 26 15.42 -0.59 -4.54
N THR A 27 16.05 0.01 -3.52
CA THR A 27 16.18 -0.64 -2.21
C THR A 27 14.81 -0.90 -1.60
N VAL A 28 14.56 -2.15 -1.19
CA VAL A 28 13.35 -2.52 -0.45
C VAL A 28 13.57 -2.19 1.02
N ASN A 29 13.02 -1.06 1.46
CA ASN A 29 13.00 -0.64 2.86
C ASN A 29 11.67 0.04 3.17
N THR A 30 11.36 0.22 4.46
CA THR A 30 10.09 0.78 4.92
C THR A 30 9.78 2.14 4.29
N SER A 31 10.78 3.03 4.18
CA SER A 31 10.61 4.37 3.59
C SER A 31 10.18 4.33 2.13
N ASN A 32 10.79 3.46 1.32
CA ASN A 32 10.46 3.33 -0.10
C ASN A 32 9.11 2.64 -0.31
N ILE A 33 8.78 1.67 0.53
CA ILE A 33 7.45 1.02 0.50
C ILE A 33 6.39 2.07 0.86
N LEU A 34 6.59 2.83 1.93
CA LEU A 34 5.68 3.89 2.36
C LEU A 34 5.46 4.93 1.25
N ALA A 35 6.52 5.40 0.61
CA ALA A 35 6.43 6.35 -0.50
C ALA A 35 5.57 5.79 -1.66
N HIS A 36 5.73 4.50 -1.99
CA HIS A 36 4.91 3.85 -3.02
C HIS A 36 3.44 3.75 -2.59
N LEU A 37 3.15 3.41 -1.33
CA LEU A 37 1.77 3.32 -0.82
C LEU A 37 1.08 4.69 -0.77
N GLN A 38 1.80 5.74 -0.37
CA GLN A 38 1.30 7.12 -0.38
C GLN A 38 0.98 7.61 -1.80
N ALA A 39 1.82 7.27 -2.79
CA ALA A 39 1.54 7.55 -4.19
C ALA A 39 0.30 6.79 -4.71
N HIS A 40 0.10 5.54 -4.28
CA HIS A 40 -1.11 4.75 -4.60
C HIS A 40 -2.35 5.38 -3.98
N GLN A 41 -2.29 5.80 -2.73
CA GLN A 41 -3.39 6.51 -2.04
C GLN A 41 -3.75 7.82 -2.74
N ALA A 42 -2.74 8.63 -3.10
CA ALA A 42 -2.95 9.89 -3.80
C ALA A 42 -3.65 9.68 -5.15
N THR A 43 -3.16 8.71 -5.94
CA THR A 43 -3.78 8.33 -7.22
C THR A 43 -5.22 7.83 -7.04
N ALA A 44 -5.48 7.00 -6.02
CA ALA A 44 -6.83 6.51 -5.72
C ALA A 44 -7.79 7.67 -5.35
N LYS A 45 -7.29 8.64 -4.57
CA LYS A 45 -8.04 9.83 -4.18
C LYS A 45 -8.37 10.72 -5.39
N GLU A 46 -7.40 10.95 -6.28
CA GLU A 46 -7.60 11.70 -7.53
C GLU A 46 -8.65 11.05 -8.44
N ASN A 47 -8.67 9.71 -8.49
CA ASN A 47 -9.63 8.94 -9.27
C ASN A 47 -10.98 8.71 -8.57
N ALA A 48 -11.18 9.27 -7.37
CA ALA A 48 -12.35 9.02 -6.52
C ALA A 48 -12.62 7.51 -6.24
N ASP A 49 -11.60 6.67 -6.27
CA ASP A 49 -11.70 5.25 -5.93
C ASP A 49 -11.58 5.05 -4.41
N THR A 50 -12.73 5.19 -3.75
CA THR A 50 -12.85 5.05 -2.29
C THR A 50 -12.38 3.69 -1.77
N ARG A 51 -12.48 2.61 -2.56
CA ARG A 51 -12.04 1.28 -2.11
C ARG A 51 -10.53 1.19 -2.12
N GLN A 52 -9.89 1.63 -3.20
CA GLN A 52 -8.43 1.64 -3.29
C GLN A 52 -7.80 2.60 -2.28
N GLN A 53 -8.45 3.72 -2.00
CA GLN A 53 -8.01 4.64 -0.96
C GLN A 53 -7.99 3.96 0.42
N GLN A 54 -9.07 3.26 0.79
CA GLN A 54 -9.14 2.53 2.08
C GLN A 54 -8.10 1.42 2.20
N ILE A 55 -7.83 0.70 1.10
CA ILE A 55 -6.79 -0.35 1.09
C ILE A 55 -5.41 0.27 1.30
N ALA A 56 -5.12 1.40 0.65
CA ALA A 56 -3.86 2.11 0.80
C ALA A 56 -3.67 2.69 2.22
N GLU A 57 -4.72 3.23 2.81
CA GLU A 57 -4.71 3.71 4.21
C GLU A 57 -4.39 2.58 5.19
N MET A 58 -5.10 1.44 5.08
CA MET A 58 -4.80 0.27 5.89
C MET A 58 -3.38 -0.27 5.66
N ALA A 59 -2.88 -0.24 4.43
CA ALA A 59 -1.51 -0.68 4.12
C ALA A 59 -0.45 0.22 4.77
N ILE A 60 -0.69 1.53 4.81
CA ILE A 60 0.18 2.51 5.48
C ILE A 60 0.18 2.26 7.00
N ASP A 61 -1.00 2.06 7.60
CA ASP A 61 -1.12 1.79 9.03
C ASP A 61 -0.41 0.48 9.42
N VAL A 62 -0.66 -0.61 8.67
CA VAL A 62 0.00 -1.91 8.91
C VAL A 62 1.52 -1.83 8.76
N LEU A 63 2.03 -1.06 7.78
CA LEU A 63 3.46 -0.87 7.61
C LEU A 63 4.09 -0.07 8.77
N GLY A 64 3.35 0.86 9.38
CA GLY A 64 3.80 1.66 10.52
C GLY A 64 3.92 0.87 11.83
N ASP A 65 3.18 -0.24 11.95
CA ASP A 65 3.19 -1.12 13.12
C ASP A 65 4.27 -2.24 13.05
N LEU A 66 4.98 -2.38 11.92
CA LEU A 66 6.05 -3.38 11.70
C LEU A 66 7.44 -2.86 12.10
#